data_AF-A0A321LGS1-F1
#
_entry.id   AF-A0A321LGS1-F1
#
_cell.length_a   1.000
_cell.length_b   1.000
_cell.length_c   1.000
_cell.angle_alpha   90.00
_cell.angle_beta   90.00
_cell.angle_gamma   90.00
#
_symmetry.space_group_name_H-M   'P 1'
#
loop_
_entity.id
_entity.type
_entity.pdbx_description
1 polymer ?
#
loop_
_entity_poly.entity_id
_entity_poly.type
_entity_poly.pdbx_seq_one_letter_code
_entity_poly.pdbx_strand_id
1 'polypeptide(L)'
;MKKRESKKNQVATLLDKAERKLSISSDGELILEEYKHLIAERRFIMTRYMQFLIFYPIIVGYSFKELLSAESIRTALLIMLFIFLVNSVCVYGATRFRSMAYHALDREVLLADKLGMQRPHPKWGYRAGMYSFIVCYGLTILIILGRIFNYLDAPKALVVQRGILSP
;
A
#
# COMPACT_ATOMS: atom_id res chain seq x y z
N MET A 1 -67.63 -2.85 -28.03
CA MET A 1 -66.61 -3.64 -27.31
C MET A 1 -65.16 -3.19 -27.61
N LYS A 2 -64.75 -3.03 -28.89
CA LYS A 2 -63.37 -2.63 -29.29
C LYS A 2 -62.71 -1.46 -28.54
N LYS A 3 -63.47 -0.42 -28.15
CA LYS A 3 -62.93 0.77 -27.47
C LYS A 3 -62.47 0.50 -26.02
N ARG A 4 -63.03 -0.51 -25.35
CA ARG A 4 -62.65 -0.90 -23.98
C ARG A 4 -61.38 -1.78 -23.96
N GLU A 5 -61.19 -2.61 -24.98
CA GLU A 5 -59.97 -3.44 -25.13
C GLU A 5 -58.75 -2.59 -25.51
N SER A 6 -58.93 -1.61 -26.41
CA SER A 6 -57.88 -0.66 -26.77
C SER A 6 -57.38 0.15 -25.56
N LYS A 7 -58.29 0.63 -24.69
CA LYS A 7 -57.92 1.29 -23.43
C LYS A 7 -57.20 0.35 -22.45
N LYS A 8 -57.62 -0.91 -22.33
CA LYS A 8 -56.92 -1.90 -21.47
C LYS A 8 -55.49 -2.15 -21.95
N ASN A 9 -55.27 -2.31 -23.26
CA ASN A 9 -53.93 -2.50 -23.81
C ASN A 9 -53.03 -1.27 -23.64
N GLN A 10 -53.59 -0.06 -23.73
CA GLN A 10 -52.86 1.19 -23.48
C GLN A 10 -52.45 1.34 -22.02
N VAL A 11 -53.32 0.96 -21.08
CA VAL A 11 -53.02 1.00 -19.64
C VAL A 11 -51.97 -0.05 -19.28
N ALA A 12 -52.06 -1.25 -19.84
CA ALA A 12 -51.06 -2.31 -19.62
C ALA A 12 -49.67 -1.89 -20.13
N THR A 13 -49.57 -1.26 -21.31
CA THR A 13 -48.29 -0.76 -21.84
C THR A 13 -47.72 0.41 -21.03
N LEU A 14 -48.55 1.26 -20.44
CA LEU A 14 -48.09 2.33 -19.56
C LEU A 14 -47.60 1.81 -18.20
N LEU A 15 -48.28 0.82 -17.62
CA LEU A 15 -47.86 0.16 -16.39
C LEU A 15 -46.53 -0.57 -16.57
N ASP A 16 -46.39 -1.35 -17.65
CA ASP A 16 -45.17 -2.08 -17.96
C ASP A 16 -43.97 -1.14 -18.24
N LYS A 17 -44.24 0.04 -18.83
CA LYS A 17 -43.23 1.09 -19.01
C LYS A 17 -42.88 1.80 -17.69
N ALA A 18 -43.84 1.95 -16.78
CA ALA A 18 -43.63 2.52 -15.45
C ALA A 18 -42.83 1.55 -14.55
N GLU A 19 -43.18 0.26 -14.53
CA GLU A 19 -42.43 -0.79 -13.84
C GLU A 19 -40.99 -0.88 -14.35
N ARG A 20 -40.77 -0.85 -15.67
CA ARG A 20 -39.42 -0.81 -16.22
C ARG A 20 -38.64 0.42 -15.78
N LYS A 21 -39.25 1.61 -15.79
CA LYS A 21 -38.58 2.83 -15.28
C LYS A 21 -38.29 2.75 -13.79
N LEU A 22 -39.18 2.16 -13.00
CA LEU A 22 -38.99 1.98 -11.56
C LEU A 22 -37.88 0.96 -11.26
N SER A 23 -37.82 -0.14 -11.99
CA SER A 23 -36.73 -1.13 -11.88
C SER A 23 -35.38 -0.52 -12.25
N ILE A 24 -35.30 0.24 -13.35
CA ILE A 24 -34.09 0.98 -13.76
C ILE A 24 -33.68 2.02 -12.70
N SER A 25 -34.66 2.68 -12.08
CA SER A 25 -34.41 3.64 -10.99
C SER A 25 -33.88 2.96 -9.74
N SER A 26 -34.47 1.83 -9.34
CA SER A 26 -34.07 1.02 -8.19
C SER A 26 -32.68 0.41 -8.40
N ASP A 27 -32.40 -0.10 -9.60
CA ASP A 27 -31.10 -0.67 -9.96
C ASP A 27 -30.02 0.42 -10.01
N GLY A 28 -30.35 1.60 -10.52
CA GLY A 28 -29.44 2.76 -10.53
C GLY A 28 -29.10 3.25 -9.12
N GLU A 29 -30.06 3.23 -8.20
CA GLU A 29 -29.88 3.63 -6.80
C GLU A 29 -28.99 2.63 -6.05
N LEU A 30 -29.21 1.33 -6.26
CA LEU A 30 -28.35 0.23 -5.74
C LEU A 30 -26.90 0.35 -6.24
N ILE A 31 -26.70 0.58 -7.54
CA ILE A 31 -25.38 0.74 -8.15
C ILE A 31 -24.67 1.99 -7.59
N LEU A 32 -25.42 3.06 -7.34
CA LEU A 32 -24.88 4.28 -6.75
C LEU A 32 -24.48 4.08 -5.27
N GLU A 33 -25.25 3.31 -4.50
CA GLU A 33 -24.89 2.95 -3.12
C GLU A 33 -23.65 2.06 -3.06
N GLU A 34 -23.54 1.06 -3.95
CA GLU A 34 -22.36 0.20 -4.06
C GLU A 34 -21.11 1.03 -4.41
N TYR A 35 -21.26 2.00 -5.32
CA TYR A 35 -20.18 2.93 -5.67
C TYR A 35 -19.74 3.79 -4.48
N LYS A 36 -20.67 4.31 -3.67
CA LYS A 36 -20.35 5.06 -2.44
C LYS A 36 -19.60 4.19 -1.42
N HIS A 37 -20.03 2.94 -1.25
CA HIS A 37 -19.35 1.98 -0.37
C HIS A 37 -17.91 1.71 -0.82
N LEU A 38 -17.67 1.52 -2.12
CA LEU A 38 -16.33 1.32 -2.67
C LEU A 38 -15.42 2.53 -2.46
N ILE A 39 -15.94 3.76 -2.61
CA ILE A 39 -15.17 4.97 -2.32
C ILE A 39 -14.76 4.99 -0.84
N ALA A 40 -15.66 4.62 0.07
CA ALA A 40 -15.38 4.57 1.50
C ALA A 40 -14.32 3.51 1.84
N GLU A 41 -14.45 2.29 1.31
CA GLU A 41 -13.47 1.20 1.47
C GLU A 41 -12.09 1.63 0.97
N ARG A 42 -12.04 2.23 -0.22
CA ARG A 42 -10.80 2.72 -0.83
C ARG A 42 -10.14 3.82 0.02
N ARG A 43 -10.92 4.73 0.60
CA ARG A 43 -10.41 5.76 1.53
C ARG A 43 -9.83 5.12 2.77
N PHE A 44 -10.54 4.17 3.37
CA PHE A 44 -10.05 3.45 4.55
C PHE A 44 -8.71 2.75 4.27
N ILE A 45 -8.61 1.99 3.18
CA ILE A 45 -7.38 1.32 2.76
C ILE A 45 -6.23 2.33 2.60
N MET A 46 -6.50 3.44 1.91
CA MET A 46 -5.50 4.48 1.68
C MET A 46 -5.03 5.14 2.99
N THR A 47 -5.96 5.45 3.90
CA THR A 47 -5.64 6.04 5.21
C THR A 47 -4.77 5.11 6.04
N ARG A 48 -5.10 3.81 6.08
CA ARG A 48 -4.28 2.80 6.78
C ARG A 48 -2.89 2.68 6.16
N TYR A 49 -2.80 2.69 4.84
CA TYR A 49 -1.53 2.69 4.13
C TYR A 49 -0.69 3.94 4.40
N MET A 50 -1.29 5.13 4.44
CA MET A 50 -0.57 6.37 4.76
C MET A 50 -0.11 6.41 6.22
N GLN A 51 -0.95 6.00 7.17
CA GLN A 51 -0.55 5.85 8.58
C GLN A 51 0.67 4.94 8.67
N PHE A 52 0.62 3.80 7.99
CA PHE A 52 1.71 2.85 7.92
C PHE A 52 3.00 3.46 7.35
N LEU A 53 2.91 4.19 6.23
CA LEU A 53 4.05 4.88 5.62
C LEU A 53 4.64 6.00 6.47
N ILE A 54 3.88 6.58 7.40
CA ILE A 54 4.38 7.60 8.34
C ILE A 54 5.10 6.94 9.52
N PHE A 55 4.56 5.84 10.07
CA PHE A 55 5.20 5.14 11.18
C PHE A 55 6.51 4.46 10.78
N TYR A 56 6.58 3.96 9.55
CA TYR A 56 7.77 3.29 9.03
C TYR A 56 9.07 4.11 9.14
N PRO A 57 9.20 5.32 8.55
CA PRO A 57 10.43 6.10 8.60
C PRO A 57 10.77 6.55 10.02
N ILE A 58 9.79 6.67 10.92
CA ILE A 58 10.05 6.99 12.34
C ILE A 58 10.80 5.83 13.00
N ILE A 59 10.26 4.61 12.89
CA ILE A 59 10.85 3.41 13.50
C ILE A 59 12.21 3.10 12.86
N VAL A 60 12.28 3.16 11.54
CA VAL A 60 13.50 2.85 10.78
C VAL A 60 14.56 3.94 10.98
N GLY A 61 14.17 5.22 10.96
CA GLY A 61 15.08 6.34 11.22
C GLY A 61 15.69 6.26 12.62
N TYR A 62 14.89 5.93 13.63
CA TYR A 62 15.39 5.66 14.98
C TYR A 62 16.36 4.48 14.99
N SER A 63 16.01 3.38 14.33
CA SER A 63 16.87 2.19 14.24
C SER A 63 18.19 2.47 13.53
N PHE A 64 18.20 3.30 12.48
CA PHE A 64 19.43 3.72 11.80
C PHE A 64 20.31 4.59 12.70
N LYS A 65 19.71 5.50 13.48
CA LYS A 65 20.45 6.29 14.46
C LYS A 65 21.16 5.35 15.44
N GLU A 66 20.43 4.42 16.04
CA GLU A 66 20.98 3.42 16.96
C GLU A 66 22.07 2.55 16.29
N LEU A 67 21.86 2.16 15.02
CA LEU A 67 22.84 1.37 14.25
C LEU A 67 24.16 2.12 14.02
N LEU A 68 24.09 3.42 13.78
CA LEU A 68 25.28 4.27 13.60
C LEU A 68 26.01 4.50 14.93
N SER A 69 25.28 4.73 16.02
CA SER A 69 25.87 4.95 17.36
C SER A 69 26.23 3.67 18.12
N ALA A 70 25.90 2.49 17.59
CA ALA A 70 26.28 1.22 18.21
C ALA A 70 27.81 1.10 18.28
N GLU A 71 28.37 0.86 19.47
CA GLU A 71 29.81 0.64 19.65
C GLU A 71 30.21 -0.81 19.33
N SER A 72 29.37 -1.77 19.69
CA SER A 72 29.64 -3.19 19.51
C SER A 72 29.04 -3.73 18.21
N ILE A 73 29.79 -4.60 17.52
CA ILE A 73 29.31 -5.28 16.31
C ILE A 73 28.10 -6.18 16.61
N ARG A 74 28.02 -6.76 17.81
CA ARG A 74 26.89 -7.58 18.25
C ARG A 74 25.60 -6.75 18.33
N THR A 75 25.67 -5.57 18.92
CA THR A 75 24.54 -4.63 19.00
C THR A 75 24.11 -4.20 17.59
N ALA A 76 25.06 -3.89 16.70
CA ALA A 76 24.76 -3.53 15.32
C ALA A 76 24.04 -4.67 14.56
N LEU A 77 24.44 -5.93 14.76
CA LEU A 77 23.78 -7.09 14.15
C LEU A 77 22.36 -7.31 14.69
N LEU A 78 22.11 -7.09 15.98
CA LEU A 78 20.76 -7.16 16.56
C LEU A 78 19.84 -6.07 16.00
N ILE A 79 20.35 -4.85 15.86
CA ILE A 79 19.61 -3.74 15.25
C ILE A 79 19.33 -4.03 13.77
N MET A 80 20.28 -4.61 13.05
CA MET A 80 20.07 -5.06 11.66
C MET A 80 18.96 -6.10 11.57
N LEU A 81 18.96 -7.10 12.46
CA LEU A 81 17.90 -8.11 12.50
C LEU A 81 16.53 -7.47 12.78
N PHE A 82 16.47 -6.51 13.70
CA PHE A 82 15.25 -5.75 13.96
C PHE A 82 14.76 -4.99 12.71
N ILE A 83 15.63 -4.23 12.04
CA ILE A 83 15.30 -3.52 10.80
C ILE A 83 14.83 -4.51 9.71
N PHE A 84 15.46 -5.67 9.60
CA PHE A 84 15.09 -6.71 8.64
C PHE A 84 13.67 -7.24 8.90
N LEU A 85 13.33 -7.53 10.16
CA LEU A 85 12.00 -8.00 10.55
C LEU A 85 10.94 -6.92 10.30
N VAL A 86 11.21 -5.69 10.72
CA VAL A 86 10.32 -4.55 10.47
C VAL A 86 10.07 -4.40 8.98
N ASN A 87 11.13 -4.33 8.17
CA ASN A 87 11.00 -4.20 6.72
C ASN A 87 10.22 -5.36 6.09
N SER A 88 10.39 -6.60 6.57
CA SER A 88 9.68 -7.77 6.05
C SER A 88 8.17 -7.65 6.29
N VAL A 89 7.78 -7.25 7.50
CA VAL A 89 6.38 -6.98 7.85
C VAL A 89 5.84 -5.82 7.00
N CYS A 90 6.66 -4.79 6.75
CA CYS A 90 6.27 -3.65 5.95
C CYS A 90 6.04 -3.98 4.49
N VAL A 91 6.95 -4.74 3.87
CA VAL A 91 6.80 -5.19 2.48
C VAL A 91 5.57 -6.08 2.35
N TYR A 92 5.34 -6.99 3.30
CA TYR A 92 4.15 -7.83 3.31
C TYR A 92 2.86 -6.99 3.40
N GLY A 93 2.79 -6.07 4.37
CA GLY A 93 1.65 -5.18 4.55
C GLY A 93 1.39 -4.31 3.32
N ALA A 94 2.43 -3.68 2.77
CA ALA A 94 2.33 -2.85 1.58
C ALA A 94 1.88 -3.64 0.35
N THR A 95 2.32 -4.88 0.19
CA THR A 95 1.87 -5.77 -0.89
C THR A 95 0.40 -6.11 -0.76
N ARG A 96 -0.08 -6.39 0.47
CA ARG A 96 -1.50 -6.64 0.75
C ARG A 96 -2.36 -5.41 0.47
N PHE A 97 -1.98 -4.24 0.99
CA PHE A 97 -2.71 -2.99 0.72
C PHE A 97 -2.73 -2.64 -0.75
N ARG A 98 -1.62 -2.87 -1.47
CA ARG A 98 -1.54 -2.69 -2.91
C ARG A 98 -2.56 -3.58 -3.63
N SER A 99 -2.59 -4.88 -3.33
CA SER A 99 -3.55 -5.81 -3.94
C SER A 99 -5.00 -5.40 -3.68
N MET A 100 -5.35 -5.06 -2.43
CA MET A 100 -6.68 -4.57 -2.09
C MET A 100 -7.04 -3.28 -2.85
N ALA A 101 -6.09 -2.34 -2.95
CA ALA A 101 -6.30 -1.09 -3.67
C ALA A 101 -6.50 -1.30 -5.19
N TYR A 102 -5.80 -2.24 -5.82
CA TYR A 102 -6.01 -2.58 -7.23
C TYR A 102 -7.37 -3.24 -7.45
N HIS A 103 -7.75 -4.21 -6.62
CA HIS A 103 -9.07 -4.85 -6.72
C HIS A 103 -10.22 -3.85 -6.53
N ALA A 104 -10.10 -2.93 -5.57
CA ALA A 104 -11.09 -1.88 -5.36
C ALA A 104 -11.16 -0.91 -6.55
N LEU A 105 -10.01 -0.57 -7.15
CA LEU A 105 -9.94 0.35 -8.28
C LEU A 105 -10.53 -0.27 -9.56
N ASP A 106 -10.28 -1.55 -9.83
CA ASP A 106 -10.89 -2.24 -10.97
C ASP A 106 -12.42 -2.29 -10.85
N ARG A 107 -12.94 -2.55 -9.65
CA ARG A 107 -14.39 -2.49 -9.38
C ARG A 107 -14.95 -1.08 -9.55
N GLU A 108 -14.24 -0.08 -9.05
CA GLU A 108 -14.63 1.34 -9.19
C GLU A 108 -14.65 1.78 -10.65
N VAL A 109 -13.69 1.34 -11.49
CA VAL A 109 -13.69 1.61 -12.94
C VAL A 109 -14.92 0.99 -13.61
N LEU A 110 -15.24 -0.26 -13.30
CA LEU A 110 -16.41 -0.95 -13.88
C LEU A 110 -17.74 -0.24 -13.53
N LEU A 111 -17.86 0.27 -12.30
CA LEU A 111 -19.05 1.00 -11.86
C LEU A 111 -19.09 2.44 -12.38
N ALA A 112 -17.94 3.11 -12.45
CA ALA A 112 -17.83 4.44 -13.03
C ALA A 112 -18.22 4.44 -14.52
N ASP A 113 -17.78 3.43 -15.27
CA ASP A 113 -18.16 3.26 -16.68
C ASP A 113 -19.67 3.04 -16.87
N LYS A 114 -20.31 2.26 -15.97
CA LYS A 114 -21.77 2.03 -16.00
C LYS A 114 -22.58 3.29 -15.65
N LEU A 115 -22.07 4.12 -14.75
CA LEU A 115 -22.72 5.35 -14.31
C LEU A 115 -22.36 6.58 -15.15
N GLY A 116 -21.48 6.44 -16.15
CA GLY A 116 -20.97 7.56 -16.95
C GLY A 116 -20.12 8.55 -16.14
N MET A 117 -19.51 8.11 -15.04
CA MET A 117 -18.67 8.93 -14.16
C MET A 117 -17.19 8.89 -14.58
N GLN A 118 -16.42 9.86 -14.09
CA GLN A 118 -14.98 9.93 -14.36
C GLN A 118 -14.23 8.74 -13.75
N ARG A 119 -13.36 8.10 -14.54
CA ARG A 119 -12.54 6.97 -14.08
C ARG A 119 -11.54 7.38 -12.98
N PRO A 120 -11.33 6.53 -11.95
CA PRO A 120 -10.38 6.80 -10.89
C PRO A 120 -8.92 6.81 -11.38
N HIS A 121 -8.11 7.72 -10.84
CA HIS A 121 -6.69 7.85 -11.20
C HIS A 121 -5.83 6.68 -10.68
N PRO A 122 -4.78 6.27 -11.42
CA PRO A 122 -3.87 5.23 -11.00
C PRO A 122 -3.10 5.63 -9.73
N LYS A 123 -2.98 4.70 -8.77
CA LYS A 123 -2.40 4.98 -7.46
C LYS A 123 -0.89 4.72 -7.40
N TRP A 124 -0.11 5.67 -7.89
CA TRP A 124 1.36 5.65 -7.86
C TRP A 124 1.96 5.55 -6.44
N GLY A 125 1.26 6.04 -5.41
CA GLY A 125 1.74 6.03 -4.02
C GLY A 125 2.05 4.65 -3.45
N TYR A 126 1.41 3.58 -3.96
CA TYR A 126 1.73 2.21 -3.55
C TYR A 126 3.07 1.73 -4.10
N ARG A 127 3.45 2.18 -5.30
CA ARG A 127 4.77 1.87 -5.87
C ARG A 127 5.86 2.64 -5.14
N ALA A 128 5.64 3.93 -4.87
CA ALA A 128 6.61 4.77 -4.16
C ALA A 128 6.98 4.20 -2.78
N GLY A 129 5.99 3.74 -2.00
CA GLY A 129 6.25 3.11 -0.70
C GLY A 129 6.99 1.77 -0.81
N MET A 130 6.72 0.97 -1.85
CA MET A 130 7.49 -0.26 -2.07
C MET A 130 8.97 0.02 -2.35
N TYR A 131 9.26 1.07 -3.13
CA TYR A 131 10.64 1.46 -3.40
C TYR A 131 11.37 1.98 -2.16
N SER A 132 10.69 2.68 -1.23
CA SER A 132 11.35 3.15 -0.01
C SER A 132 11.82 2.00 0.89
N PHE A 133 11.07 0.88 0.96
CA PHE A 133 11.52 -0.32 1.67
C PHE A 133 12.77 -0.94 1.06
N ILE A 134 12.83 -1.02 -0.28
CA ILE A 134 13.98 -1.57 -1.01
C ILE A 134 15.24 -0.72 -0.78
N VAL A 135 15.09 0.60 -0.89
CA VAL A 135 16.20 1.55 -0.63
C VAL A 135 16.69 1.43 0.81
N CYS A 136 15.76 1.31 1.78
CA CYS A 136 16.13 1.12 3.18
C CYS A 136 16.93 -0.17 3.39
N TYR A 137 16.51 -1.31 2.83
CA TYR A 137 17.29 -2.55 2.88
C TYR A 137 18.70 -2.36 2.33
N GLY A 138 18.84 -1.73 1.18
CA GLY A 138 20.13 -1.46 0.56
C GLY A 138 21.04 -0.64 1.49
N LEU A 139 20.51 0.44 2.08
CA LEU A 139 21.26 1.28 3.01
C LEU A 139 21.69 0.52 4.27
N THR A 140 20.82 -0.31 4.86
CA THR A 140 21.17 -1.10 6.05
C THR A 140 22.30 -2.09 5.75
N ILE A 141 22.27 -2.75 4.60
CA ILE A 141 23.32 -3.69 4.18
C ILE A 141 24.65 -2.94 3.99
N LEU A 142 24.63 -1.80 3.30
CA LEU A 142 25.84 -0.99 3.06
C LEU A 142 26.51 -0.55 4.37
N ILE A 143 25.72 -0.08 5.34
CA ILE A 143 26.25 0.34 6.66
C ILE A 143 26.90 -0.85 7.38
N ILE A 144 26.23 -2.01 7.41
CA ILE A 144 26.76 -3.20 8.07
C ILE A 144 28.05 -3.69 7.40
N LEU A 145 28.07 -3.75 6.06
CA LEU A 145 29.28 -4.15 5.32
C LEU A 145 30.45 -3.23 5.66
N GLY A 146 30.24 -1.91 5.63
CA GLY A 146 31.27 -0.94 6.04
C GLY A 146 31.78 -1.17 7.46
N ARG A 147 30.88 -1.48 8.41
CA ARG A 147 31.27 -1.80 9.79
C ARG A 147 32.04 -3.11 9.91
N ILE A 148 31.66 -4.15 9.15
CA ILE A 148 32.37 -5.44 9.14
C ILE A 148 33.78 -5.27 8.57
N PHE A 149 33.93 -4.55 7.45
CA PHE A 149 35.26 -4.28 6.88
C PHE A 149 36.15 -3.52 7.87
N ASN A 150 35.63 -2.45 8.49
CA ASN A 150 36.37 -1.71 9.52
C ASN A 150 36.76 -2.59 10.72
N TYR A 151 35.88 -3.49 11.16
CA TYR A 151 36.16 -4.43 12.26
C TYR A 151 37.23 -5.47 11.88
N LEU A 152 37.21 -5.95 10.63
CA LEU A 152 38.19 -6.92 10.11
C LEU A 152 39.57 -6.31 9.83
N ASP A 153 39.63 -5.02 9.50
CA ASP A 153 40.90 -4.31 9.27
C ASP A 153 41.53 -3.74 10.55
N ALA A 154 40.73 -3.48 11.60
CA ALA A 154 41.21 -3.06 12.92
C ALA A 154 42.34 -3.97 13.52
N PRO A 155 42.27 -5.31 13.47
CA PRO A 155 43.36 -6.15 13.97
C PRO A 155 44.63 -6.06 13.13
N LYS A 156 44.54 -5.78 11.82
CA LYS A 156 45.73 -5.61 10.96
C LYS A 156 46.49 -4.33 11.32
N ALA A 157 45.76 -3.24 11.60
CA ALA A 157 46.35 -1.97 12.02
C ALA A 157 47.11 -2.10 13.36
N LEU A 158 46.55 -2.84 14.33
CA LEU A 158 47.19 -3.09 15.63
C LEU A 158 48.44 -3.99 15.52
N VAL A 159 48.44 -4.97 14.61
CA VAL A 159 49.62 -5.82 14.36
C VAL A 159 50.75 -5.02 13.70
N VAL A 160 50.45 -4.16 12.73
CA VAL A 160 51.44 -3.26 12.12
C VAL A 160 51.99 -2.27 13.15
N GLN A 161 51.14 -1.70 14.01
CA GLN A 161 51.59 -0.79 15.08
C GLN A 161 52.52 -1.47 16.09
N ARG A 162 52.22 -2.72 16.49
CA ARG A 162 53.12 -3.52 17.35
C ARG A 162 54.40 -3.96 16.65
N GLY A 163 54.34 -4.24 15.35
CA GLY A 163 55.51 -4.58 14.54
C GLY A 163 56.48 -3.42 14.33
N ILE A 164 56.00 -2.17 14.31
CA ILE A 164 56.84 -0.96 14.25
C ILE A 164 57.46 -0.62 15.63
N LEU A 165 56.83 -1.05 16.72
CA LEU A 165 57.27 -0.81 18.11
C LEU A 165 58.04 -2.00 18.73
N SER A 166 58.29 -3.05 17.96
CA SER A 166 59.21 -4.14 18.34
C SER A 166 60.59 -3.83 17.73
N PRO A 167 61.68 -3.89 18.52
CA PRO A 167 62.96 -3.23 18.25
C PRO A 167 63.66 -3.65 16.95
#